data_AF-A0A932YAZ6-F1
#
_entry.id   AF-A0A932YAZ6-F1
#
_cell.length_a   1.000
_cell.length_b   1.000
_cell.length_c   1.000
_cell.angle_alpha   90.00
_cell.angle_beta   90.00
_cell.angle_gamma   90.00
#
_symmetry.space_group_name_H-M   'P 1'
#
loop_
_entity.id
_entity.type
_entity.pdbx_description
1 polymer ?
#
loop_
_entity_poly.entity_id
_entity_poly.type
_entity_poly.pdbx_seq_one_letter_code
_entity_poly.pdbx_strand_id
1 'polypeptide(L)'
;MKNRIQTKRNSIPSVAFVAFVASVAFPASKALCAFEAVGNGARPGAMANAFTAIGGDVHSIFFNPSGLGLLRQPELTSMYSKLFMGLSDKSDIGVSLLGYAQPLGRQARYGQAGLGFWKLQLDSLFSEQAVSLAWGRSLHKADWAQIHGGLAVKQLTRSYGTTPETSNAINLAGTSSGKPDPVFAQGRSKNAISFDLGMLVAIGDNYSVGLAAQNINQPNMALESSADDPVPMNLKAGAAVRALKSRFSADFTRRESIKGVYDHALALGAEKTWPVAVKDSLAFRAGFLTGSRNLRQVAMGLGYQFSRLSLNYALQIPLTGISDTSGNHQLSLSFRFGQIAQEEADLERLLQNEQRARENAERELSQAIAARLEAERKLISLAQQMQAAGASPDANLETLRRQMRQTEQEKEKRKTAEVRARRSLEAAYKLSWNFYQRKTAAGAGLTERIEFLKRIIAKYSPVDIDLIEPKLELTRLLGQQQVMSEELKSSWDYYTQVTAQGASPETRAELLQKILKKFQGQGIDVTIVEKELKNLEKK
;
A
#
# COMPACT_ATOMS: atom_id res chain seq x y z
N MET A 1 13.88 95.44 -14.95
CA MET A 1 15.12 95.26 -14.16
C MET A 1 15.55 93.79 -14.26
N LYS A 2 16.79 93.56 -14.71
CA LYS A 2 17.72 92.42 -14.52
C LYS A 2 17.20 91.27 -13.61
N ASN A 3 17.37 89.96 -13.85
CA ASN A 3 18.44 89.23 -14.52
C ASN A 3 18.13 87.70 -14.55
N ARG A 4 18.58 87.03 -15.62
CA ARG A 4 19.29 85.73 -15.70
C ARG A 4 18.65 84.43 -15.13
N ILE A 5 18.36 83.40 -15.96
CA ILE A 5 19.22 82.29 -16.51
C ILE A 5 18.88 80.94 -15.84
N GLN A 6 18.39 79.98 -16.66
CA GLN A 6 18.76 78.54 -16.83
C GLN A 6 19.05 77.67 -15.59
N THR A 7 18.83 76.34 -15.49
CA THR A 7 18.43 75.23 -16.37
C THR A 7 18.32 73.95 -15.51
N LYS A 8 17.47 73.02 -15.93
CA LYS A 8 17.61 71.53 -15.91
C LYS A 8 17.94 70.72 -14.62
N ARG A 9 16.96 69.85 -14.31
CA ARG A 9 16.96 68.36 -14.30
C ARG A 9 17.80 67.53 -13.28
N ASN A 10 17.08 66.55 -12.71
CA ASN A 10 17.47 65.22 -12.21
C ASN A 10 18.18 65.09 -10.84
N SER A 11 17.53 64.40 -9.89
CA SER A 11 17.83 63.01 -9.47
C SER A 11 17.23 62.67 -8.09
N ILE A 12 16.68 61.46 -7.96
CA ILE A 12 16.47 60.69 -6.69
C ILE A 12 17.66 59.68 -6.72
N PRO A 13 18.31 59.18 -5.63
CA PRO A 13 17.66 58.66 -4.42
C PRO A 13 18.44 58.61 -3.06
N SER A 14 17.71 58.19 -2.01
CA SER A 14 18.15 57.36 -0.86
C SER A 14 18.63 58.00 0.46
N VAL A 15 18.09 57.42 1.55
CA VAL A 15 18.63 57.29 2.93
C VAL A 15 18.57 58.52 3.86
N ALA A 16 17.60 58.52 4.78
CA ALA A 16 17.85 58.30 6.22
C ALA A 16 16.63 58.70 7.09
N PHE A 17 16.44 57.92 8.15
CA PHE A 17 15.94 58.36 9.46
C PHE A 17 14.43 58.50 9.70
N VAL A 18 13.79 57.40 10.12
CA VAL A 18 12.90 57.45 11.30
C VAL A 18 13.15 56.21 12.14
N ALA A 19 13.94 56.39 13.20
CA ALA A 19 13.89 55.54 14.36
C ALA A 19 12.58 55.80 15.10
N PHE A 20 11.70 54.81 15.17
CA PHE A 20 10.68 54.74 16.21
C PHE A 20 10.81 53.38 16.88
N VAL A 21 11.42 53.40 18.05
CA VAL A 21 11.40 52.31 19.03
C VAL A 21 9.96 52.18 19.49
N ALA A 22 9.19 51.32 18.82
CA ALA A 22 7.98 50.77 19.39
C ALA A 22 8.39 49.56 20.22
N SER A 23 8.44 49.75 21.53
CA SER A 23 8.32 48.67 22.51
C SER A 23 6.99 47.94 22.26
N VAL A 24 6.99 46.98 21.35
CA VAL A 24 5.90 46.03 21.18
C VAL A 24 6.01 45.07 22.34
N ALA A 25 5.26 45.35 23.41
CA ALA A 25 4.81 44.30 24.30
C ALA A 25 3.98 43.34 23.44
N PHE A 26 4.61 42.27 22.93
CA PHE A 26 3.89 41.17 22.32
C PHE A 26 3.01 40.58 23.43
N PRO A 27 1.67 40.62 23.34
CA PRO A 27 0.87 39.74 24.20
C PRO A 27 1.35 38.33 23.91
N ALA A 28 1.77 37.61 24.96
CA ALA A 28 2.19 36.22 24.88
C ALA A 28 1.02 35.41 24.29
N SER A 29 1.03 35.25 22.98
CA SER A 29 -0.02 34.54 22.27
C SER A 29 0.22 33.06 22.54
N LYS A 30 -0.81 32.39 23.07
CA LYS A 30 -0.69 30.99 23.51
C LYS A 30 -0.29 30.11 22.32
N ALA A 31 0.89 29.51 22.42
CA ALA A 31 1.36 28.51 21.48
C ALA A 31 0.64 27.17 21.75
N LEU A 32 0.17 26.52 20.70
CA LEU A 32 -0.55 25.25 20.75
C LEU A 32 0.35 24.14 20.17
N CYS A 33 1.34 23.70 20.95
CA CYS A 33 2.38 22.76 20.48
C CYS A 33 2.14 21.31 20.92
N ALA A 34 0.91 20.97 21.29
CA ALA A 34 0.53 19.67 21.83
C ALA A 34 0.46 18.55 20.78
N PHE A 35 0.97 17.36 21.10
CA PHE A 35 0.78 16.12 20.32
C PHE A 35 1.08 16.27 18.83
N GLU A 36 2.23 16.88 18.51
CA GLU A 36 2.67 17.02 17.13
C GLU A 36 2.93 15.64 16.49
N ALA A 37 2.61 15.50 15.21
CA ALA A 37 2.81 14.25 14.46
C ALA A 37 4.29 14.03 14.08
N VAL A 38 5.17 14.02 15.07
CA VAL A 38 6.60 13.72 14.91
C VAL A 38 6.83 12.24 15.24
N GLY A 39 7.50 11.52 14.33
CA GLY A 39 7.88 10.12 14.57
C GLY A 39 6.73 9.09 14.49
N ASN A 40 5.72 9.29 13.64
CA ASN A 40 4.59 8.36 13.47
C ASN A 40 4.92 7.10 12.63
N GLY A 41 6.18 6.65 12.67
CA GLY A 41 6.69 5.46 11.98
C GLY A 41 7.78 5.80 10.94
N ALA A 42 8.78 4.91 10.82
CA ALA A 42 9.93 5.15 9.94
C ALA A 42 9.55 5.17 8.45
N ARG A 43 8.63 4.31 7.99
CA ARG A 43 8.20 4.32 6.58
C ARG A 43 7.51 5.64 6.18
N PRO A 44 6.48 6.13 6.90
CA PRO A 44 5.94 7.48 6.68
C PRO A 44 6.99 8.57 6.89
N GLY A 45 7.84 8.43 7.92
CA GLY A 45 8.86 9.40 8.25
C GLY A 45 9.88 9.63 7.13
N ALA A 46 10.29 8.57 6.43
CA ALA A 46 11.19 8.65 5.28
C ALA A 46 10.57 9.35 4.05
N MET A 47 9.25 9.50 4.02
CA MET A 47 8.49 10.22 2.98
C MET A 47 8.00 11.57 3.49
N ALA A 48 8.71 12.15 4.47
CA ALA A 48 8.36 13.43 5.10
C ALA A 48 6.91 13.49 5.60
N ASN A 49 6.36 12.35 6.06
CA ASN A 49 5.00 12.23 6.58
C ASN A 49 3.88 12.47 5.54
N ALA A 50 4.18 12.40 4.24
CA ALA A 50 3.17 12.42 3.17
C ALA A 50 2.45 11.06 3.06
N PHE A 51 1.50 10.82 3.97
CA PHE A 51 0.84 9.53 4.18
C PHE A 51 -0.69 9.58 4.25
N THR A 52 -1.36 10.73 4.14
CA THR A 52 -2.84 10.82 4.32
C THR A 52 -3.61 10.06 3.24
N ALA A 53 -3.08 10.03 2.01
CA ALA A 53 -3.65 9.27 0.89
C ALA A 53 -3.06 7.86 0.76
N ILE A 54 -2.07 7.49 1.57
CA ILE A 54 -1.47 6.16 1.55
C ILE A 54 -2.12 5.33 2.67
N GLY A 55 -2.71 4.19 2.30
CA GLY A 55 -3.30 3.25 3.24
C GLY A 55 -2.83 1.82 3.04
N GLY A 56 -3.47 0.91 3.75
CA GLY A 56 -3.22 -0.52 3.63
C GLY A 56 -2.12 -1.07 4.56
N ASP A 57 -1.73 -0.29 5.56
CA ASP A 57 -0.84 -0.71 6.63
C ASP A 57 -1.27 -0.11 7.98
N VAL A 58 -0.63 -0.59 9.04
CA VAL A 58 -0.93 -0.21 10.42
C VAL A 58 -0.65 1.27 10.74
N HIS A 59 0.17 1.97 9.94
CA HIS A 59 0.47 3.38 10.19
C HIS A 59 -0.75 4.28 9.91
N SER A 60 -1.75 3.81 9.16
CA SER A 60 -3.01 4.53 8.94
C SER A 60 -3.69 4.97 10.24
N ILE A 61 -3.48 4.26 11.36
CA ILE A 61 -3.97 4.65 12.70
C ILE A 61 -3.57 6.08 13.08
N PHE A 62 -2.36 6.52 12.71
CA PHE A 62 -1.76 7.79 13.15
C PHE A 62 -1.91 8.93 12.12
N PHE A 63 -2.36 8.62 10.90
CA PHE A 63 -2.43 9.57 9.79
C PHE A 63 -3.85 9.76 9.27
N ASN A 64 -4.48 8.68 8.81
CA ASN A 64 -5.83 8.68 8.26
C ASN A 64 -6.50 7.33 8.55
N PRO A 65 -7.43 7.25 9.53
CA PRO A 65 -8.02 5.97 9.93
C PRO A 65 -8.78 5.25 8.80
N SER A 66 -9.24 5.97 7.77
CA SER A 66 -9.87 5.35 6.59
C SER A 66 -8.91 4.48 5.79
N GLY A 67 -7.60 4.74 5.87
CA GLY A 67 -6.56 3.92 5.25
C GLY A 67 -6.51 2.48 5.78
N LEU A 68 -7.02 2.23 6.99
CA LEU A 68 -7.21 0.87 7.52
C LEU A 68 -8.19 0.06 6.67
N GLY A 69 -9.12 0.72 5.97
CA GLY A 69 -10.06 0.11 5.03
C GLY A 69 -9.39 -0.70 3.92
N LEU A 70 -8.11 -0.41 3.64
CA LEU A 70 -7.28 -1.08 2.64
C LEU A 70 -6.38 -2.18 3.24
N LEU A 71 -6.36 -2.34 4.57
CA LEU A 71 -5.53 -3.33 5.24
C LEU A 71 -6.04 -4.73 4.92
N ARG A 72 -5.13 -5.59 4.46
CA ARG A 72 -5.45 -6.92 3.91
C ARG A 72 -5.22 -8.07 4.87
N GLN A 73 -4.34 -7.91 5.85
CA GLN A 73 -3.97 -8.94 6.81
C GLN A 73 -3.54 -8.29 8.13
N PRO A 74 -3.60 -9.03 9.25
CA PRO A 74 -3.06 -8.56 10.52
C PRO A 74 -1.61 -8.07 10.41
N GLU A 75 -1.36 -6.90 11.01
CA GLU A 75 -0.04 -6.26 11.03
C GLU A 75 0.25 -5.68 12.40
N LEU A 76 1.45 -5.96 12.90
CA LEU A 76 2.04 -5.34 14.09
C LEU A 76 3.22 -4.48 13.64
N THR A 77 3.39 -3.31 14.21
CA THR A 77 4.59 -2.47 14.02
C THR A 77 5.07 -1.93 15.36
N SER A 78 6.38 -1.75 15.46
CA SER A 78 7.04 -1.02 16.52
C SER A 78 8.04 -0.05 15.92
N MET A 79 8.28 1.09 16.57
CA MET A 79 9.29 2.04 16.17
C MET A 79 9.89 2.74 17.38
N TYR A 80 11.19 3.01 17.31
CA TYR A 80 11.87 3.96 18.16
C TYR A 80 12.52 5.04 17.31
N SER A 81 12.45 6.29 17.78
CA SER A 81 12.99 7.45 17.11
C SER A 81 13.74 8.33 18.11
N LYS A 82 15.00 8.60 17.83
CA LYS A 82 15.78 9.63 18.53
C LYS A 82 15.64 10.93 17.76
N LEU A 83 15.01 11.94 18.36
CA LEU A 83 14.85 13.24 17.73
C LEU A 83 16.09 14.10 17.96
N PHE A 84 16.47 14.86 16.94
CA PHE A 84 17.52 15.87 16.96
C PHE A 84 18.82 15.34 17.58
N MET A 85 19.30 14.18 17.12
CA MET A 85 20.46 13.55 17.71
C MET A 85 21.68 14.49 17.65
N GLY A 86 22.30 14.76 18.79
CA GLY A 86 23.43 15.70 18.91
C GLY A 86 23.05 17.09 19.45
N LEU A 87 21.85 17.28 20.01
CA LEU A 87 21.48 18.52 20.70
C LEU A 87 22.53 18.94 21.75
N SER A 88 22.89 20.23 21.73
CA SER A 88 23.94 20.81 22.59
C SER A 88 23.55 20.92 24.06
N ASP A 89 22.26 21.05 24.34
CA ASP A 89 21.68 21.06 25.70
C ASP A 89 21.60 19.64 26.32
N LYS A 90 21.99 18.60 25.56
CA LYS A 90 21.93 17.18 25.93
C LYS A 90 20.51 16.68 26.21
N SER A 91 19.50 17.37 25.68
CA SER A 91 18.11 16.92 25.75
C SER A 91 17.96 15.56 25.07
N ASP A 92 17.49 14.56 25.83
CA ASP A 92 17.21 13.22 25.32
C ASP A 92 15.74 13.10 24.91
N ILE A 93 15.45 13.47 23.66
CA ILE A 93 14.10 13.41 23.11
C ILE A 93 13.93 12.11 22.30
N GLY A 94 13.08 11.23 22.81
CA GLY A 94 12.72 9.96 22.19
C GLY A 94 11.24 9.90 21.82
N VAL A 95 10.92 9.20 20.74
CA VAL A 95 9.56 8.81 20.37
C VAL A 95 9.49 7.30 20.24
N SER A 96 8.53 6.69 20.93
CA SER A 96 8.22 5.26 20.83
C SER A 96 6.82 5.07 20.26
N LEU A 97 6.67 4.09 19.37
CA LEU A 97 5.40 3.75 18.75
C LEU A 97 5.21 2.24 18.73
N LEU A 98 4.00 1.80 19.03
CA LEU A 98 3.52 0.44 18.82
C LEU A 98 2.16 0.53 18.13
N GLY A 99 1.94 -0.28 17.09
CA GLY A 99 0.68 -0.32 16.37
C GLY A 99 0.30 -1.74 16.04
N TYR A 100 -0.96 -2.08 16.21
CA TYR A 100 -1.53 -3.34 15.77
C TYR A 100 -2.79 -3.04 14.97
N ALA A 101 -2.97 -3.69 13.81
CA ALA A 101 -4.20 -3.60 13.05
C ALA A 101 -4.61 -4.97 12.52
N GLN A 102 -5.93 -5.20 12.47
CA GLN A 102 -6.50 -6.45 12.01
C GLN A 102 -7.79 -6.26 11.22
N PRO A 103 -8.00 -7.06 10.15
CA PRO A 103 -9.31 -7.22 9.54
C PRO A 103 -10.31 -7.93 10.46
N LEU A 104 -11.54 -7.41 10.53
CA LEU A 104 -12.59 -7.92 11.41
C LEU A 104 -13.64 -8.74 10.65
N GLY A 105 -13.83 -9.98 11.11
CA GLY A 105 -14.75 -10.96 10.50
C GLY A 105 -14.19 -11.59 9.22
N ARG A 106 -14.87 -12.63 8.72
CA ARG A 106 -14.50 -13.29 7.45
C ARG A 106 -14.51 -12.26 6.33
N GLN A 107 -13.43 -12.24 5.55
CA GLN A 107 -13.21 -11.28 4.46
C GLN A 107 -13.35 -9.79 4.83
N ALA A 108 -13.04 -9.42 6.08
CA ALA A 108 -13.12 -8.05 6.59
C ALA A 108 -14.54 -7.43 6.51
N ARG A 109 -15.59 -8.24 6.66
CA ARG A 109 -17.00 -7.80 6.54
C ARG A 109 -17.37 -6.64 7.48
N TYR A 110 -16.70 -6.53 8.63
CA TYR A 110 -16.93 -5.47 9.62
C TYR A 110 -15.91 -4.33 9.54
N GLY A 111 -15.09 -4.30 8.49
CA GLY A 111 -13.98 -3.37 8.35
C GLY A 111 -12.72 -3.87 9.05
N GLN A 112 -11.87 -2.94 9.44
CA GLN A 112 -10.57 -3.17 10.04
C GLN A 112 -10.44 -2.30 11.27
N ALA A 113 -9.92 -2.88 12.36
CA ALA A 113 -9.64 -2.16 13.59
C ALA A 113 -8.14 -2.05 13.82
N GLY A 114 -7.72 -0.96 14.45
CA GLY A 114 -6.34 -0.70 14.84
C GLY A 114 -6.26 -0.21 16.28
N LEU A 115 -5.21 -0.64 16.98
CA LEU A 115 -4.79 -0.12 18.27
C LEU A 115 -3.40 0.50 18.11
N GLY A 116 -3.25 1.76 18.46
CA GLY A 116 -1.99 2.49 18.41
C GLY A 116 -1.58 2.98 19.79
N PHE A 117 -0.28 2.94 20.05
CA PHE A 117 0.37 3.60 21.17
C PHE A 117 1.48 4.47 20.59
N TRP A 118 1.49 5.74 20.97
CA TRP A 118 2.54 6.69 20.64
C TRP A 118 2.95 7.42 21.90
N LYS A 119 4.25 7.58 22.12
CA LYS A 119 4.79 8.30 23.27
C LYS A 119 6.01 9.12 22.85
N LEU A 120 5.93 10.43 23.06
CA LEU A 120 7.09 11.32 23.07
C LEU A 120 7.56 11.49 24.51
N GLN A 121 8.86 11.44 24.72
CA GLN A 121 9.48 11.57 26.02
C GLN A 121 10.75 12.41 25.91
N LEU A 122 10.87 13.40 26.78
CA LEU A 122 12.09 14.17 27.04
C LEU A 122 12.60 13.76 28.42
N ASP A 123 13.51 12.79 28.43
CA ASP A 123 14.08 12.17 29.65
C ASP A 123 13.01 11.94 30.76
N SER A 124 13.19 12.54 31.93
CA SER A 124 12.30 12.50 33.09
C SER A 124 11.44 13.77 33.22
N LEU A 125 11.64 14.75 32.33
CA LEU A 125 11.09 16.11 32.46
C LEU A 125 9.70 16.25 31.85
N PHE A 126 9.44 15.57 30.74
CA PHE A 126 8.19 15.76 29.99
C PHE A 126 7.83 14.52 29.17
N SER A 127 6.54 14.21 29.09
CA SER A 127 6.04 13.21 28.15
C SER A 127 4.64 13.53 27.63
N GLU A 128 4.42 13.14 26.39
CA GLU A 128 3.10 13.09 25.75
C GLU A 128 2.86 11.67 25.27
N GLN A 129 1.66 11.15 25.56
CA GLN A 129 1.26 9.80 25.20
C GLN A 129 -0.12 9.82 24.58
N ALA A 130 -0.30 9.03 23.51
CA ALA A 130 -1.58 8.79 22.87
C ALA A 130 -1.84 7.29 22.75
N VAL A 131 -2.97 6.82 23.27
CA VAL A 131 -3.51 5.49 23.00
C VAL A 131 -4.69 5.65 22.07
N SER A 132 -4.62 5.05 20.89
CA SER A 132 -5.57 5.25 19.80
C SER A 132 -6.31 3.96 19.46
N LEU A 133 -7.64 3.99 19.44
CA LEU A 133 -8.47 2.97 18.83
C LEU A 133 -9.03 3.51 17.52
N ALA A 134 -8.66 2.89 16.42
CA ALA A 134 -9.06 3.29 15.08
C ALA A 134 -9.89 2.21 14.40
N TRP A 135 -10.82 2.63 13.56
CA TRP A 135 -11.59 1.75 12.70
C TRP A 135 -11.68 2.36 11.30
N GLY A 136 -11.54 1.52 10.28
CA GLY A 136 -11.70 1.90 8.89
C GLY A 136 -12.41 0.83 8.09
N ARG A 137 -13.16 1.23 7.06
CA ARG A 137 -13.92 0.30 6.21
C ARG A 137 -14.13 0.86 4.82
N SER A 138 -14.23 -0.03 3.83
CA SER A 138 -14.76 0.30 2.51
C SER A 138 -16.28 0.53 2.58
N LEU A 139 -16.71 1.75 2.31
CA LEU A 139 -18.11 2.19 2.36
C LEU A 139 -18.84 1.96 1.04
N HIS A 140 -18.16 2.26 -0.07
CA HIS A 140 -18.72 2.12 -1.41
C HIS A 140 -17.65 1.62 -2.36
N LYS A 141 -18.04 0.75 -3.29
CA LYS A 141 -17.18 0.21 -4.34
C LYS A 141 -17.88 0.37 -5.68
N ALA A 142 -17.33 1.25 -6.51
CA ALA A 142 -17.66 1.39 -7.93
C ALA A 142 -16.55 0.77 -8.78
N ASP A 143 -16.81 0.53 -10.06
CA ASP A 143 -15.83 -0.06 -10.99
C ASP A 143 -14.56 0.79 -11.13
N TRP A 144 -14.68 2.11 -11.02
CA TRP A 144 -13.58 3.05 -11.20
C TRP A 144 -13.01 3.60 -9.89
N ALA A 145 -13.71 3.45 -8.76
CA ALA A 145 -13.25 3.96 -7.46
C ALA A 145 -13.81 3.20 -6.25
N GLN A 146 -13.03 3.16 -5.18
CA GLN A 146 -13.42 2.64 -3.86
C GLN A 146 -13.33 3.75 -2.81
N ILE A 147 -14.43 3.97 -2.09
CA ILE A 147 -14.52 4.97 -1.02
C ILE A 147 -14.38 4.24 0.31
N HIS A 148 -13.47 4.74 1.13
CA HIS A 148 -13.18 4.25 2.47
C HIS A 148 -13.45 5.37 3.47
N GLY A 149 -14.09 5.01 4.58
CA GLY A 149 -14.29 5.89 5.73
C GLY A 149 -13.60 5.32 6.95
N GLY A 150 -13.20 6.18 7.88
CA GLY A 150 -12.64 5.75 9.15
C GLY A 150 -12.78 6.80 10.24
N LEU A 151 -12.67 6.31 11.47
CA LEU A 151 -12.75 7.10 12.69
C LEU A 151 -11.70 6.59 13.68
N ALA A 152 -11.25 7.45 14.58
CA ALA A 152 -10.44 7.03 15.71
C ALA A 152 -10.80 7.81 16.97
N VAL A 153 -10.66 7.13 18.12
CA VAL A 153 -10.74 7.71 19.45
C VAL A 153 -9.35 7.60 20.07
N LYS A 154 -8.87 8.69 20.67
CA LYS A 154 -7.56 8.73 21.31
C LYS A 154 -7.69 9.15 22.76
N GLN A 155 -7.06 8.41 23.66
CA GLN A 155 -6.78 8.88 25.01
C GLN A 155 -5.41 9.56 24.98
N LEU A 156 -5.42 10.87 25.23
CA LEU A 156 -4.25 11.72 25.31
C LEU A 156 -3.85 11.88 26.76
N THR A 157 -2.56 11.75 27.06
CA THR A 157 -1.97 11.96 28.37
C THR A 157 -0.75 12.86 28.21
N ARG A 158 -0.67 13.92 29.00
CA ARG A 158 0.52 14.76 29.13
C ARG A 158 0.99 14.72 30.56
N SER A 159 2.29 14.51 30.77
CA SER A 159 2.88 14.46 32.10
C SER A 159 4.17 15.27 32.18
N TYR A 160 4.38 15.91 33.32
CA TYR A 160 5.58 16.67 33.66
C TYR A 160 6.36 15.99 34.78
N GLY A 161 7.67 16.07 34.70
CA GLY A 161 8.61 15.54 35.68
C GLY A 161 8.61 16.30 37.00
N THR A 162 9.41 15.81 37.94
CA THR A 162 9.69 16.51 39.19
C THR A 162 11.09 17.12 39.10
N THR A 163 11.15 18.45 39.04
CA THR A 163 12.40 19.22 39.12
C THR A 163 12.37 20.13 40.36
N PRO A 164 13.53 20.66 40.80
CA PRO A 164 13.59 21.64 41.87
C PRO A 164 12.62 22.81 41.66
N GLU A 165 12.49 23.30 40.42
CA GLU A 165 11.62 24.40 40.03
C GLU A 165 10.14 24.02 40.13
N THR A 166 9.75 22.80 39.75
CA THR A 166 8.37 22.33 39.93
C THR A 166 8.00 22.14 41.41
N SER A 167 8.99 21.86 42.26
CA SER A 167 8.80 21.69 43.70
C SER A 167 8.86 23.01 44.48
N ASN A 168 9.47 24.02 43.87
CA ASN A 168 9.72 25.31 44.49
C ASN A 168 9.67 26.42 43.44
N ALA A 169 8.48 27.03 43.29
CA ALA A 169 8.22 28.04 42.28
C ALA A 169 9.16 29.23 42.45
N ILE A 170 9.66 29.76 41.35
CA ILE A 170 10.55 30.93 41.32
C ILE A 170 9.78 32.10 40.72
N ASN A 171 9.80 33.26 41.39
CA ASN A 171 9.16 34.47 40.85
C ASN A 171 10.03 35.11 39.75
N LEU A 172 9.49 36.13 39.06
CA LEU A 172 10.21 36.86 38.00
C LEU A 172 11.50 37.55 38.49
N ALA A 173 11.66 37.75 39.80
CA ALA A 173 12.87 38.30 40.41
C ALA A 173 13.92 37.24 40.78
N GLY A 174 13.69 35.96 40.42
CA GLY A 174 14.59 34.85 40.73
C GLY A 174 14.52 34.36 42.18
N THR A 175 13.57 34.85 42.98
CA THR A 175 13.39 34.43 44.37
C THR A 175 12.48 33.20 44.45
N SER A 176 12.94 32.19 45.19
CA SER A 176 12.14 31.00 45.51
C SER A 176 10.96 31.36 46.41
N SER A 177 9.79 30.82 46.09
CA SER A 177 8.54 31.02 46.82
C SER A 177 8.36 30.07 48.02
N GLY A 178 9.21 29.04 48.14
CA GLY A 178 9.11 27.99 49.16
C GLY A 178 7.90 27.07 49.00
N LYS A 179 7.17 27.16 47.89
CA LYS A 179 5.95 26.39 47.60
C LYS A 179 6.03 25.77 46.20
N PRO A 180 5.37 24.63 45.95
CA PRO A 180 5.23 24.10 44.60
C PRO A 180 4.62 25.12 43.65
N ASP A 181 5.00 25.04 42.37
CA ASP A 181 4.43 25.92 41.35
C ASP A 181 2.90 25.73 41.29
N PRO A 182 2.11 26.82 41.35
CA PRO A 182 0.65 26.77 41.29
C PRO A 182 0.10 25.98 40.08
N VAL A 183 0.80 25.99 38.94
CA VAL A 183 0.39 25.24 37.74
C VAL A 183 0.35 23.73 38.00
N PHE A 184 1.21 23.22 38.88
CA PHE A 184 1.27 21.79 39.25
C PHE A 184 0.47 21.47 40.52
N ALA A 185 -0.23 22.44 41.12
CA ALA A 185 -0.97 22.24 42.36
C ALA A 185 -2.09 21.18 42.24
N GLN A 186 -2.69 21.03 41.06
CA GLN A 186 -3.73 20.03 40.78
C GLN A 186 -3.16 18.70 40.24
N GLY A 187 -1.83 18.56 40.23
CA GLY A 187 -1.12 17.40 39.70
C GLY A 187 -0.26 17.74 38.48
N ARG A 188 0.60 16.79 38.11
CA ARG A 188 1.57 16.93 37.02
C ARG A 188 1.15 16.23 35.73
N SER A 189 -0.05 15.66 35.69
CA SER A 189 -0.55 14.92 34.54
C SER A 189 -1.97 15.32 34.19
N LYS A 190 -2.26 15.46 32.90
CA LYS A 190 -3.60 15.69 32.36
C LYS A 190 -3.95 14.60 31.37
N ASN A 191 -5.20 14.14 31.43
CA ASN A 191 -5.79 13.23 30.45
C ASN A 191 -6.92 13.92 29.69
N ALA A 192 -7.08 13.61 28.42
CA ALA A 192 -8.24 14.01 27.63
C ALA A 192 -8.55 12.99 26.52
N ILE A 193 -9.78 13.04 26.00
CA ILE A 193 -10.21 12.21 24.87
C ILE A 193 -10.27 13.06 23.62
N SER A 194 -9.77 12.51 22.51
CA SER A 194 -9.75 13.15 21.20
C SER A 194 -10.39 12.28 20.14
N PHE A 195 -10.99 12.90 19.12
CA PHE A 195 -11.62 12.21 17.98
C PHE A 195 -10.98 12.59 16.66
N ASP A 196 -10.76 11.59 15.80
CA ASP A 196 -10.26 11.76 14.44
C ASP A 196 -11.26 11.15 13.44
N LEU A 197 -11.37 11.75 12.26
CA LEU A 197 -12.15 11.26 11.13
C LEU A 197 -11.28 11.21 9.87
N GLY A 198 -11.57 10.25 9.00
CA GLY A 198 -10.84 10.01 7.78
C GLY A 198 -11.73 9.59 6.63
N MET A 199 -11.34 10.02 5.42
CA MET A 199 -11.88 9.54 4.17
C MET A 199 -10.74 9.27 3.20
N LEU A 200 -10.84 8.20 2.42
CA LEU A 200 -9.87 7.86 1.38
C LEU A 200 -10.61 7.30 0.18
N VAL A 201 -10.31 7.85 -0.99
CA VAL A 201 -10.86 7.41 -2.27
C VAL A 201 -9.72 6.83 -3.09
N ALA A 202 -9.75 5.53 -3.34
CA ALA A 202 -8.84 4.84 -4.25
C ALA A 202 -9.45 4.81 -5.65
N ILE A 203 -8.79 5.41 -6.63
CA ILE A 203 -9.28 5.56 -8.01
C ILE A 203 -8.46 4.62 -8.91
N GLY A 204 -9.12 3.61 -9.47
CA GLY A 204 -8.46 2.48 -10.13
C GLY A 204 -7.41 1.83 -9.22
N ASP A 205 -6.32 1.35 -9.83
CA ASP A 205 -5.21 0.70 -9.11
C ASP A 205 -4.05 1.66 -8.77
N ASN A 206 -4.10 2.88 -9.30
CA ASN A 206 -2.92 3.75 -9.38
C ASN A 206 -3.08 5.08 -8.64
N TYR A 207 -4.29 5.55 -8.32
CA TYR A 207 -4.48 6.87 -7.73
C TYR A 207 -5.24 6.78 -6.41
N SER A 208 -4.95 7.70 -5.51
CA SER A 208 -5.70 7.83 -4.25
C SER A 208 -5.70 9.27 -3.77
N VAL A 209 -6.81 9.67 -3.17
CA VAL A 209 -6.99 10.97 -2.51
C VAL A 209 -7.48 10.70 -1.10
N GLY A 210 -6.90 11.40 -0.13
CA GLY A 210 -7.24 11.24 1.28
C GLY A 210 -7.56 12.57 1.94
N LEU A 211 -8.57 12.59 2.81
CA LEU A 211 -8.86 13.69 3.72
C LEU A 211 -8.84 13.15 5.14
N ALA A 212 -8.24 13.89 6.07
CA ALA A 212 -8.30 13.55 7.49
C ALA A 212 -8.47 14.81 8.34
N ALA A 213 -9.28 14.69 9.40
CA ALA A 213 -9.43 15.70 10.43
C ALA A 213 -9.09 15.04 11.77
N GLN A 214 -8.00 15.46 12.40
CA GLN A 214 -7.54 14.92 13.69
C GLN A 214 -7.80 15.93 14.80
N ASN A 215 -8.08 15.44 16.00
CA ASN A 215 -8.40 16.26 17.18
C ASN A 215 -9.57 17.21 16.96
N ILE A 216 -10.65 16.71 16.35
CA ILE A 216 -11.81 17.52 15.94
C ILE A 216 -12.45 18.25 17.13
N ASN A 217 -12.45 17.62 18.30
CA ASN A 217 -13.02 18.18 19.53
C ASN A 217 -12.05 19.05 20.34
N GLN A 218 -10.82 19.28 19.84
CA GLN A 218 -9.80 20.15 20.43
C GLN A 218 -9.73 20.08 21.98
N PRO A 219 -9.46 18.90 22.57
CA PRO A 219 -9.53 18.75 24.01
C PRO A 219 -8.55 19.68 24.75
N ASN A 220 -8.96 20.24 25.88
CA ASN A 220 -8.11 21.08 26.72
C ASN A 220 -7.14 20.24 27.57
N MET A 221 -5.84 20.49 27.42
CA MET A 221 -4.74 19.82 28.13
C MET A 221 -4.11 20.66 29.23
N ALA A 222 -4.71 21.80 29.59
CA ALA A 222 -4.27 22.62 30.70
C ALA A 222 -4.30 21.84 32.02
N LEU A 223 -3.23 21.95 32.81
CA LEU A 223 -3.14 21.41 34.16
C LEU A 223 -4.02 22.20 35.13
N GLU A 224 -4.04 23.52 34.98
CA GLU A 224 -4.87 24.41 35.78
C GLU A 224 -6.28 24.51 35.17
N SER A 225 -7.30 24.43 36.03
CA SER A 225 -8.71 24.47 35.62
C SER A 225 -9.15 25.81 35.00
N SER A 226 -8.49 26.92 35.34
CA SER A 226 -8.79 28.27 34.83
C SER A 226 -8.13 28.54 33.46
N ALA A 227 -7.19 27.67 33.06
CA ALA A 227 -6.38 27.84 31.87
C ALA A 227 -6.93 27.08 30.66
N ASP A 228 -6.55 27.56 29.49
CA ASP A 228 -6.98 27.08 28.17
C ASP A 228 -5.73 26.74 27.37
N ASP A 229 -5.55 25.45 27.06
CA ASP A 229 -4.50 24.85 26.23
C ASP A 229 -5.09 23.72 25.35
N PRO A 230 -5.86 24.07 24.31
CA PRO A 230 -6.52 23.09 23.45
C PRO A 230 -5.50 22.38 22.55
N VAL A 231 -5.65 21.06 22.39
CA VAL A 231 -4.91 20.32 21.36
C VAL A 231 -5.41 20.75 19.99
N PRO A 232 -4.54 21.26 19.09
CA PRO A 232 -4.97 21.74 17.79
C PRO A 232 -5.64 20.68 16.93
N MET A 233 -6.70 21.11 16.24
CA MET A 233 -7.24 20.34 15.14
C MET A 233 -6.27 20.38 13.95
N ASN A 234 -5.97 19.20 13.40
CA ASN A 234 -5.18 19.06 12.17
C ASN A 234 -6.09 18.69 11.01
N LEU A 235 -6.11 19.52 9.97
CA LEU A 235 -6.79 19.23 8.71
C LEU A 235 -5.75 18.81 7.67
N LYS A 236 -5.96 17.64 7.06
CA LYS A 236 -5.05 17.07 6.08
C LYS A 236 -5.75 16.74 4.78
N ALA A 237 -5.09 17.03 3.67
CA ALA A 237 -5.51 16.63 2.34
C ALA A 237 -4.31 16.08 1.58
N GLY A 238 -4.41 14.82 1.14
CA GLY A 238 -3.35 14.12 0.46
C GLY A 238 -3.77 13.57 -0.88
N ALA A 239 -2.80 13.41 -1.77
CA ALA A 239 -2.93 12.66 -3.01
C ALA A 239 -1.73 11.73 -3.16
N ALA A 240 -1.95 10.53 -3.69
CA ALA A 240 -0.88 9.60 -4.00
C ALA A 240 -1.11 8.90 -5.33
N VAL A 241 -0.01 8.68 -6.05
CA VAL A 241 0.03 7.96 -7.32
C VAL A 241 1.02 6.79 -7.23
N ARG A 242 0.59 5.64 -7.70
CA ARG A 242 1.40 4.44 -7.88
C ARG A 242 1.70 4.29 -9.36
N ALA A 243 2.99 4.25 -9.68
CA ALA A 243 3.47 4.05 -11.04
C ALA A 243 4.55 2.97 -11.03
N LEU A 244 4.29 1.86 -11.73
CA LEU A 244 5.15 0.66 -11.72
C LEU A 244 5.38 0.14 -10.28
N LYS A 245 6.62 0.18 -9.81
CA LYS A 245 7.06 -0.16 -8.45
C LYS A 245 7.45 1.07 -7.63
N SER A 246 6.96 2.24 -8.05
CA SER A 246 7.15 3.52 -7.38
C SER A 246 5.82 4.02 -6.85
N ARG A 247 5.88 4.80 -5.77
CA ARG A 247 4.78 5.60 -5.26
C ARG A 247 5.25 7.03 -5.05
N PHE A 248 4.39 7.98 -5.36
CA PHE A 248 4.60 9.39 -5.10
C PHE A 248 3.39 9.91 -4.33
N SER A 249 3.62 10.82 -3.39
CA SER A 249 2.59 11.35 -2.53
C SER A 249 2.82 12.83 -2.25
N ALA A 250 1.75 13.58 -2.15
CA ALA A 250 1.75 14.96 -1.68
C ALA A 250 0.69 15.11 -0.59
N ASP A 251 1.01 15.88 0.44
CA ASP A 251 0.14 16.11 1.58
C ASP A 251 0.18 17.56 2.02
N PHE A 252 -0.99 18.18 2.06
CA PHE A 252 -1.20 19.48 2.65
C PHE A 252 -1.75 19.33 4.06
N THR A 253 -1.15 20.03 5.03
CA THR A 253 -1.63 20.09 6.41
C THR A 253 -1.90 21.55 6.79
N ARG A 254 -3.06 21.78 7.41
CA ARG A 254 -3.40 23.04 8.08
C ARG A 254 -3.61 22.75 9.57
N ARG A 255 -2.93 23.53 10.41
CA ARG A 255 -3.01 23.42 11.87
C ARG A 255 -3.05 24.80 12.49
N GLU A 256 -3.82 24.95 13.57
CA GLU A 256 -3.75 26.15 14.41
C GLU A 256 -2.60 26.01 15.41
N SER A 257 -1.53 26.80 15.25
CA SER A 257 -0.33 26.68 16.10
C SER A 257 -0.25 27.77 17.16
N ILE A 258 -0.91 28.90 16.95
CA ILE A 258 -1.15 29.93 17.95
C ILE A 258 -2.63 30.28 17.82
N LYS A 259 -3.31 30.58 18.92
CA LYS A 259 -4.73 30.95 18.89
C LYS A 259 -5.01 32.02 17.83
N GLY A 260 -5.82 31.69 16.82
CA GLY A 260 -6.16 32.54 15.68
C GLY A 260 -5.16 32.54 14.51
N VAL A 261 -4.02 31.85 14.60
CA VAL A 261 -2.97 31.80 13.57
C VAL A 261 -2.78 30.37 13.07
N TYR A 262 -2.95 30.20 11.76
CA TYR A 262 -2.85 28.91 11.09
C TYR A 262 -1.49 28.74 10.42
N ASP A 263 -0.82 27.64 10.73
CA ASP A 263 0.32 27.17 9.98
C ASP A 263 -0.13 26.20 8.88
N HIS A 264 0.59 26.27 7.76
CA HIS A 264 0.40 25.42 6.60
C HIS A 264 1.69 24.66 6.32
N ALA A 265 1.57 23.41 5.92
CA ALA A 265 2.70 22.60 5.51
C ALA A 265 2.35 21.75 4.28
N LEU A 266 3.32 21.59 3.40
CA LEU A 266 3.29 20.73 2.23
C LEU A 266 4.40 19.69 2.36
N ALA A 267 4.01 18.42 2.41
CA ALA A 267 4.91 17.28 2.36
C ALA A 267 4.86 16.63 0.98
N LEU A 268 6.02 16.31 0.43
CA LEU A 268 6.17 15.50 -0.77
C LEU A 268 6.93 14.22 -0.39
N GLY A 269 6.49 13.08 -0.91
CA GLY A 269 7.07 11.78 -0.64
C GLY A 269 7.23 10.95 -1.90
N ALA A 270 8.29 10.16 -1.94
CA ALA A 270 8.54 9.18 -2.98
C ALA A 270 9.05 7.87 -2.37
N GLU A 271 8.55 6.75 -2.88
CA GLU A 271 8.97 5.40 -2.52
C GLU A 271 9.26 4.61 -3.79
N LYS A 272 10.41 3.95 -3.85
CA LYS A 272 10.76 3.00 -4.90
C LYS A 272 11.03 1.65 -4.26
N THR A 273 10.40 0.60 -4.79
CA THR A 273 10.60 -0.77 -4.31
C THR A 273 11.21 -1.63 -5.42
N TRP A 274 12.25 -2.39 -5.09
CA TRP A 274 12.88 -3.38 -5.95
C TRP A 274 12.71 -4.77 -5.32
N PRO A 275 12.11 -5.74 -6.04
CA PRO A 275 12.14 -7.12 -5.59
C PRO A 275 13.59 -7.62 -5.67
N VAL A 276 14.06 -8.24 -4.59
CA VAL A 276 15.40 -8.84 -4.50
C VAL A 276 15.29 -10.36 -4.56
N ALA A 277 14.20 -10.93 -4.03
CA ALA A 277 13.85 -12.34 -4.15
C ALA A 277 12.33 -12.50 -4.31
N VAL A 278 11.85 -13.74 -4.44
CA VAL A 278 10.41 -14.05 -4.67
C VAL A 278 9.49 -13.42 -3.62
N LYS A 279 9.94 -13.35 -2.35
CA LYS A 279 9.18 -12.78 -1.23
C LYS A 279 9.84 -11.55 -0.59
N ASP A 280 10.95 -11.10 -1.14
CA ASP A 280 11.79 -10.07 -0.51
C ASP A 280 11.94 -8.86 -1.41
N SER A 281 11.98 -7.68 -0.79
CA SER A 281 12.13 -6.43 -1.52
C SER A 281 12.89 -5.39 -0.74
N LEU A 282 13.74 -4.66 -1.43
CA LEU A 282 14.38 -3.46 -0.93
C LEU A 282 13.54 -2.25 -1.33
N ALA A 283 13.40 -1.27 -0.44
CA ALA A 283 12.73 -0.02 -0.69
C ALA A 283 13.65 1.15 -0.36
N PHE A 284 13.67 2.15 -1.24
CA PHE A 284 14.26 3.45 -0.97
C PHE A 284 13.16 4.50 -0.93
N ARG A 285 13.29 5.45 -0.01
CA ARG A 285 12.31 6.51 0.22
C ARG A 285 13.01 7.85 0.36
N ALA A 286 12.35 8.87 -0.15
CA ALA A 286 12.77 10.25 0.05
C ALA A 286 11.53 11.13 0.27
N GLY A 287 11.71 12.22 0.97
CA GLY A 287 10.66 13.20 1.18
C GLY A 287 11.20 14.60 1.42
N PHE A 288 10.33 15.58 1.21
CA PHE A 288 10.60 16.99 1.45
C PHE A 288 9.37 17.62 2.10
N LEU A 289 9.57 18.35 3.20
CA LEU A 289 8.54 19.08 3.91
C LEU A 289 8.89 20.57 3.86
N THR A 290 7.93 21.40 3.49
CA THR A 290 8.04 22.86 3.53
C THR A 290 6.78 23.46 4.12
N GLY A 291 6.86 24.59 4.81
CA GLY A 291 5.68 25.20 5.41
C GLY A 291 5.90 26.59 5.99
N SER A 292 4.88 27.06 6.71
CA SER A 292 4.91 28.29 7.51
C SER A 292 6.12 28.32 8.45
N ARG A 293 6.50 29.52 8.88
CA ARG A 293 7.63 29.75 9.81
C ARG A 293 8.97 29.21 9.29
N ASN A 294 9.14 29.28 7.96
CA ASN A 294 10.30 28.75 7.25
C ASN A 294 10.57 27.26 7.53
N LEU A 295 9.57 26.47 7.94
CA LEU A 295 9.71 25.03 8.14
C LEU A 295 10.22 24.39 6.85
N ARG A 296 11.40 23.76 6.90
CA ARG A 296 11.98 23.00 5.79
C ARG A 296 12.68 21.77 6.33
N GLN A 297 12.43 20.62 5.73
CA GLN A 297 13.02 19.35 6.17
C GLN A 297 13.16 18.40 4.98
N VAL A 298 14.27 17.66 4.95
CA VAL A 298 14.50 16.56 4.02
C VAL A 298 14.40 15.25 4.77
N ALA A 299 13.80 14.24 4.15
CA ALA A 299 13.72 12.90 4.68
C ALA A 299 14.29 11.89 3.67
N MET A 300 14.95 10.86 4.18
CA MET A 300 15.45 9.73 3.42
C MET A 300 15.19 8.45 4.20
N GLY A 301 15.09 7.31 3.53
CA GLY A 301 14.98 6.05 4.24
C GLY A 301 15.18 4.83 3.37
N LEU A 302 15.48 3.73 4.05
CA LEU A 302 15.66 2.40 3.49
C LEU A 302 14.70 1.45 4.17
N GLY A 303 14.11 0.55 3.40
CA GLY A 303 13.25 -0.51 3.91
C GLY A 303 13.68 -1.85 3.33
N TYR A 304 13.69 -2.89 4.14
CA TYR A 304 13.88 -4.25 3.69
C TYR A 304 12.72 -5.12 4.14
N GLN A 305 12.03 -5.71 3.16
CA GLN A 305 10.99 -6.70 3.39
C GLN A 305 11.63 -8.08 3.27
N PHE A 306 11.54 -8.87 4.33
CA PHE A 306 11.91 -10.27 4.35
C PHE A 306 10.67 -11.11 4.66
N SER A 307 10.04 -11.67 3.62
CA SER A 307 8.79 -12.42 3.76
C SER A 307 7.70 -11.64 4.52
N ARG A 308 7.46 -11.98 5.80
CA ARG A 308 6.47 -11.37 6.70
C ARG A 308 7.01 -10.20 7.53
N LEU A 309 8.33 -10.06 7.63
CA LEU A 309 8.99 -9.02 8.43
C LEU A 309 9.38 -7.83 7.55
N SER A 310 9.31 -6.63 8.12
CA SER A 310 9.73 -5.39 7.48
C SER A 310 10.63 -4.61 8.43
N LEU A 311 11.85 -4.33 8.01
CA LEU A 311 12.76 -3.42 8.71
C LEU A 311 12.77 -2.10 7.95
N ASN A 312 12.54 -0.98 8.62
CA ASN A 312 12.63 0.34 7.97
C ASN A 312 13.46 1.28 8.83
N TYR A 313 14.35 2.01 8.17
CA TYR A 313 15.13 3.08 8.75
C TYR A 313 14.79 4.39 8.04
N ALA A 314 14.63 5.46 8.80
CA ALA A 314 14.43 6.81 8.27
C ALA A 314 15.34 7.81 8.96
N LEU A 315 15.85 8.73 8.14
CA LEU A 315 16.61 9.90 8.55
C LEU A 315 15.84 11.13 8.12
N GLN A 316 15.69 12.08 9.04
CA GLN A 316 14.90 13.28 8.88
C GLN A 316 15.73 14.48 9.32
N ILE A 317 16.16 15.31 8.36
CA ILE A 317 17.07 16.42 8.61
C ILE A 317 16.29 17.74 8.50
N PRO A 318 16.09 18.47 9.61
CA PRO A 318 15.58 19.83 9.54
C PRO A 318 16.62 20.73 8.86
N LEU A 319 16.19 21.49 7.86
CA LEU A 319 17.05 22.47 7.16
C LEU A 319 16.96 23.86 7.79
N THR A 320 15.97 24.07 8.66
CA THR A 320 15.68 25.32 9.35
C THR A 320 15.20 25.02 10.77
N GLY A 321 15.31 26.01 11.66
CA GLY A 321 14.98 25.83 13.08
C GLY A 321 16.19 25.31 13.85
N ILE A 322 16.15 24.03 14.24
CA ILE A 322 17.19 23.40 15.04
C ILE A 322 18.42 23.11 14.16
N SER A 323 19.54 23.77 14.44
CA SER A 323 20.84 23.58 13.78
C SER A 323 21.75 22.64 14.56
N ASP A 324 22.87 22.25 13.93
CA ASP A 324 23.97 21.51 14.58
C ASP A 324 23.58 20.15 15.18
N THR A 325 22.54 19.53 14.61
CA THR A 325 22.14 18.16 14.94
C THR A 325 22.29 17.26 13.72
N SER A 326 22.42 15.95 13.97
CA SER A 326 22.41 14.92 12.92
C SER A 326 21.00 14.54 12.45
N GLY A 327 19.98 15.28 12.90
CA GLY A 327 18.58 15.07 12.55
C GLY A 327 17.88 14.02 13.41
N ASN A 328 16.71 13.58 12.94
CA ASN A 328 15.90 12.57 13.60
C ASN A 328 16.18 11.20 12.98
N HIS A 329 16.52 10.22 13.81
CA HIS A 329 16.81 8.85 13.40
C HIS A 329 15.69 7.93 13.86
N GLN A 330 15.09 7.19 12.93
CA GLN A 330 13.93 6.34 13.21
C GLN A 330 14.21 4.92 12.73
N LEU A 331 13.95 3.93 13.59
CA LEU A 331 14.02 2.52 13.25
C LEU A 331 12.67 1.88 13.54
N SER A 332 12.11 1.15 12.58
CA SER A 332 10.87 0.42 12.75
C SER A 332 10.97 -1.04 12.32
N LEU A 333 10.25 -1.88 13.04
CA LEU A 333 10.06 -3.30 12.74
C LEU A 333 8.56 -3.56 12.61
N SER A 334 8.14 -4.11 11.46
CA SER A 334 6.76 -4.56 11.25
C SER A 334 6.71 -6.05 10.96
N PHE A 335 5.63 -6.69 11.40
CA PHE A 335 5.36 -8.10 11.19
C PHE A 335 3.93 -8.28 10.68
N ARG A 336 3.78 -8.92 9.52
CA ARG A 336 2.50 -9.22 8.90
C ARG A 336 2.20 -10.71 8.99
N PHE A 337 1.04 -11.07 9.50
CA PHE A 337 0.70 -12.46 9.81
C PHE A 337 -0.77 -12.74 9.56
N GLY A 338 -1.17 -14.00 9.73
CA GLY A 338 -2.54 -14.45 9.48
C GLY A 338 -2.84 -14.66 7.99
N GLN A 339 -4.11 -14.90 7.70
CA GLN A 339 -4.63 -15.05 6.33
C GLN A 339 -4.93 -13.68 5.71
N ILE A 340 -4.78 -13.59 4.40
CA ILE A 340 -5.12 -12.38 3.64
C ILE A 340 -6.65 -12.35 3.47
N ALA A 341 -7.31 -11.37 4.08
CA ALA A 341 -8.76 -11.28 4.15
C ALA A 341 -9.44 -11.17 2.77
N GLN A 342 -8.76 -10.68 1.73
CA GLN A 342 -9.36 -10.46 0.40
C GLN A 342 -8.72 -11.30 -0.71
N GLU A 343 -8.01 -12.37 -0.38
CA GLU A 343 -7.23 -13.15 -1.36
C GLU A 343 -8.09 -13.77 -2.47
N GLU A 344 -9.23 -14.37 -2.12
CA GLU A 344 -10.16 -14.99 -3.10
C GLU A 344 -10.84 -13.95 -4.01
N ALA A 345 -11.29 -12.82 -3.45
CA ALA A 345 -11.98 -11.77 -4.22
C ALA A 345 -11.02 -11.01 -5.16
N ASP A 346 -9.79 -10.74 -4.71
CA ASP A 346 -8.74 -10.17 -5.55
C ASP A 346 -8.34 -11.16 -6.66
N LEU A 347 -8.34 -12.44 -6.34
CA LEU A 347 -8.05 -13.49 -7.30
C LEU A 347 -9.12 -13.58 -8.39
N GLU A 348 -10.40 -13.57 -8.02
CA GLU A 348 -11.50 -13.51 -8.99
C GLU A 348 -11.41 -12.28 -9.89
N ARG A 349 -11.06 -11.10 -9.33
CA ARG A 349 -10.85 -9.88 -10.11
C ARG A 349 -9.67 -9.98 -11.09
N LEU A 350 -8.55 -10.54 -10.65
CA LEU A 350 -7.40 -10.77 -11.53
C LEU A 350 -7.76 -11.73 -12.68
N LEU A 351 -8.53 -12.77 -12.38
CA LEU A 351 -9.04 -13.70 -13.39
C LEU A 351 -10.01 -13.01 -14.36
N GLN A 352 -10.93 -12.18 -13.87
CA GLN A 352 -11.86 -11.43 -14.73
C GLN A 352 -11.15 -10.39 -15.61
N ASN A 353 -10.16 -9.68 -15.07
CA ASN A 353 -9.37 -8.72 -15.83
C ASN A 353 -8.51 -9.41 -16.89
N GLU A 354 -7.93 -10.58 -16.57
CA GLU A 354 -7.25 -11.43 -17.55
C GLU A 354 -8.22 -11.90 -18.64
N GLN A 355 -9.41 -12.37 -18.27
CA GLN A 355 -10.44 -12.77 -19.23
C GLN A 355 -10.82 -11.63 -20.18
N ARG A 356 -11.11 -10.43 -19.66
CA ARG A 356 -11.45 -9.26 -20.48
C ARG A 356 -10.30 -8.84 -21.40
N ALA A 357 -9.07 -8.77 -20.87
CA ALA A 357 -7.90 -8.42 -21.65
C ALA A 357 -7.64 -9.44 -22.77
N ARG A 358 -7.87 -10.72 -22.48
CA ARG A 358 -7.76 -11.82 -23.44
C ARG A 358 -8.84 -11.73 -24.50
N GLU A 359 -10.12 -11.59 -24.14
CA GLU A 359 -11.21 -11.50 -25.12
C GLU A 359 -10.98 -10.36 -26.10
N ASN A 360 -10.51 -9.21 -25.60
CA ASN A 360 -10.12 -8.09 -26.44
C ASN A 360 -8.95 -8.46 -27.37
N ALA A 361 -7.91 -9.11 -26.84
CA ALA A 361 -6.76 -9.54 -27.65
C ALA A 361 -7.11 -10.63 -28.68
N GLU A 362 -8.00 -11.57 -28.38
CA GLU A 362 -8.48 -12.60 -29.32
C GLU A 362 -9.35 -11.98 -30.43
N ARG A 363 -10.21 -11.01 -30.08
CA ARG A 363 -10.96 -10.22 -31.07
C ARG A 363 -10.01 -9.43 -31.96
N GLU A 364 -9.01 -8.74 -31.39
CA GLU A 364 -8.01 -8.01 -32.17
C GLU A 364 -7.20 -8.95 -33.08
N LEU A 365 -6.79 -10.12 -32.57
CA LEU A 365 -6.03 -11.10 -33.33
C LEU A 365 -6.86 -11.69 -34.48
N SER A 366 -8.10 -12.11 -34.22
CA SER A 366 -8.98 -12.67 -35.24
C SER A 366 -9.30 -11.66 -36.35
N GLN A 367 -9.59 -10.39 -35.98
CA GLN A 367 -9.79 -9.31 -36.94
C GLN A 367 -8.51 -9.01 -37.75
N ALA A 368 -7.34 -9.02 -37.12
CA ALA A 368 -6.06 -8.79 -37.80
C ALA A 368 -5.74 -9.91 -38.80
N ILE A 369 -5.96 -11.17 -38.42
CA ILE A 369 -5.75 -12.33 -39.30
C ILE A 369 -6.72 -12.29 -40.49
N ALA A 370 -8.01 -12.06 -40.25
CA ALA A 370 -9.01 -11.97 -41.31
C ALA A 370 -8.68 -10.84 -42.31
N ALA A 371 -8.34 -9.65 -41.81
CA ALA A 371 -7.96 -8.51 -42.64
C ALA A 371 -6.66 -8.76 -43.41
N ARG A 372 -5.68 -9.45 -42.82
CA ARG A 372 -4.43 -9.83 -43.51
C ARG A 372 -4.71 -10.80 -44.66
N LEU A 373 -5.55 -11.81 -44.44
CA LEU A 373 -5.95 -12.77 -45.47
C LEU A 373 -6.73 -12.08 -46.61
N GLU A 374 -7.58 -11.11 -46.29
CA GLU A 374 -8.28 -10.32 -47.30
C GLU A 374 -7.32 -9.45 -48.13
N ALA A 375 -6.37 -8.77 -47.48
CA ALA A 375 -5.33 -8.00 -48.16
C ALA A 375 -4.45 -8.88 -49.06
N GLU A 376 -4.15 -10.11 -48.62
CA GLU A 376 -3.41 -11.09 -49.42
C GLU A 376 -4.19 -11.56 -50.65
N ARG A 377 -5.49 -11.84 -50.50
CA ARG A 377 -6.38 -12.13 -51.64
C ARG A 377 -6.45 -10.97 -52.63
N LYS A 378 -6.55 -9.73 -52.13
CA LYS A 378 -6.54 -8.51 -52.96
C LYS A 378 -5.22 -8.37 -53.73
N LEU A 379 -4.08 -8.60 -53.08
CA LEU A 379 -2.77 -8.58 -53.73
C LEU A 379 -2.66 -9.62 -54.84
N ILE A 380 -3.16 -10.84 -54.62
CA ILE A 380 -3.20 -11.89 -55.65
C ILE A 380 -4.06 -11.45 -56.84
N SER A 381 -5.27 -10.90 -56.59
CA SER A 381 -6.13 -10.42 -57.68
C SER A 381 -5.54 -9.24 -58.44
N LEU A 382 -4.88 -8.31 -57.75
CA LEU A 382 -4.20 -7.17 -58.37
C LEU A 382 -2.99 -7.63 -59.21
N ALA A 383 -2.24 -8.62 -58.72
CA ALA A 383 -1.13 -9.22 -59.47
C ALA A 383 -1.62 -9.91 -60.76
N GLN A 384 -2.75 -10.62 -60.70
CA GLN A 384 -3.39 -11.21 -61.88
C GLN A 384 -3.86 -10.13 -62.88
N GLN A 385 -4.47 -9.04 -62.39
CA GLN A 385 -4.87 -7.91 -63.23
C GLN A 385 -3.66 -7.21 -63.87
N MET A 386 -2.54 -7.07 -63.16
CA MET A 386 -1.31 -6.53 -63.70
C MET A 386 -0.69 -7.44 -64.78
N GLN A 387 -0.71 -8.76 -64.58
CA GLN A 387 -0.25 -9.71 -65.59
C GLN A 387 -1.11 -9.64 -66.86
N ALA A 388 -2.44 -9.52 -66.73
CA ALA A 388 -3.35 -9.34 -67.85
C ALA A 388 -3.18 -7.98 -68.56
N ALA A 389 -2.89 -6.91 -67.80
CA ALA A 389 -2.69 -5.56 -68.32
C ALA A 389 -1.32 -5.36 -68.99
N GLY A 390 -0.32 -6.20 -68.72
CA GLY A 390 1.00 -6.18 -69.37
C GLY A 390 0.98 -6.39 -70.90
N ALA A 391 -0.18 -6.67 -71.49
CA ALA A 391 -0.40 -6.76 -72.94
C ALA A 391 -0.94 -5.47 -73.59
N SER A 392 -1.17 -4.38 -72.85
CA SER A 392 -1.73 -3.13 -73.39
C SER A 392 -1.05 -1.86 -72.80
N PRO A 393 -0.67 -0.87 -73.63
CA PRO A 393 0.18 0.25 -73.21
C PRO A 393 -0.64 1.46 -72.74
N ASP A 394 -1.31 1.38 -71.59
CA ASP A 394 -2.11 2.52 -71.09
C ASP A 394 -2.12 2.73 -69.56
N ALA A 395 -2.50 3.95 -69.16
CA ALA A 395 -2.48 4.58 -67.84
C ALA A 395 -3.04 3.77 -66.64
N ASN A 396 -3.70 2.63 -66.88
CA ASN A 396 -4.19 1.72 -65.83
C ASN A 396 -3.08 1.03 -65.04
N LEU A 397 -1.86 0.91 -65.58
CA LEU A 397 -0.77 0.21 -64.88
C LEU A 397 -0.28 0.96 -63.62
N GLU A 398 -0.31 2.29 -63.64
CA GLU A 398 0.17 3.13 -62.54
C GLU A 398 -0.82 3.17 -61.37
N THR A 399 -2.12 3.18 -61.67
CA THR A 399 -3.20 3.07 -60.67
C THR A 399 -3.17 1.71 -59.97
N LEU A 400 -2.99 0.61 -60.71
CA LEU A 400 -2.79 -0.74 -60.18
C LEU A 400 -1.56 -0.82 -59.25
N ARG A 401 -0.42 -0.25 -59.65
CA ARG A 401 0.80 -0.17 -58.81
C ARG A 401 0.59 0.64 -57.53
N ARG A 402 -0.21 1.71 -57.58
CA ARG A 402 -0.56 2.51 -56.39
C ARG A 402 -1.44 1.70 -55.43
N GLN A 403 -2.42 0.97 -55.95
CA GLN A 403 -3.29 0.08 -55.16
C GLN A 403 -2.51 -1.08 -54.53
N MET A 404 -1.56 -1.69 -55.23
CA MET A 404 -0.69 -2.72 -54.64
C MET A 404 0.12 -2.16 -53.48
N ARG A 405 0.80 -1.01 -53.66
CA ARG A 405 1.59 -0.38 -52.58
C ARG A 405 0.75 -0.04 -51.35
N GLN A 406 -0.47 0.45 -51.54
CA GLN A 406 -1.40 0.71 -50.44
C GLN A 406 -1.81 -0.58 -49.72
N THR A 407 -2.10 -1.65 -50.47
CA THR A 407 -2.51 -2.94 -49.92
C THR A 407 -1.35 -3.65 -49.20
N GLU A 408 -0.11 -3.52 -49.68
CA GLU A 408 1.10 -4.00 -49.00
C GLU A 408 1.35 -3.25 -47.69
N GLN A 409 1.23 -1.93 -47.69
CA GLN A 409 1.34 -1.12 -46.47
C GLN A 409 0.25 -1.49 -45.44
N GLU A 410 -0.98 -1.75 -45.90
CA GLU A 410 -2.04 -2.24 -45.03
C GLU A 410 -1.70 -3.64 -44.47
N LYS A 411 -1.26 -4.57 -45.31
CA LYS A 411 -0.83 -5.92 -44.90
C LYS A 411 0.23 -5.88 -43.80
N GLU A 412 1.25 -5.03 -43.93
CA GLU A 412 2.29 -4.88 -42.91
C GLU A 412 1.78 -4.24 -41.60
N LYS A 413 0.87 -3.26 -41.68
CA LYS A 413 0.18 -2.74 -40.49
C LYS A 413 -0.63 -3.82 -39.78
N ARG A 414 -1.36 -4.67 -40.51
CA ARG A 414 -2.13 -5.79 -39.94
C ARG A 414 -1.23 -6.85 -39.32
N LYS A 415 -0.10 -7.18 -39.94
CA LYS A 415 0.92 -8.09 -39.39
C LYS A 415 1.51 -7.55 -38.07
N THR A 416 1.75 -6.24 -37.99
CA THR A 416 2.21 -5.60 -36.74
C THR A 416 1.16 -5.68 -35.64
N ALA A 417 -0.13 -5.48 -35.98
CA ALA A 417 -1.24 -5.67 -35.05
C ALA A 417 -1.38 -7.12 -34.56
N GLU A 418 -1.21 -8.10 -35.47
CA GLU A 418 -1.18 -9.53 -35.16
C GLU A 418 -0.09 -9.87 -34.12
N VAL A 419 1.13 -9.36 -34.32
CA VAL A 419 2.25 -9.56 -33.37
C VAL A 419 1.96 -8.93 -32.02
N ARG A 420 1.34 -7.74 -31.99
CA ARG A 420 0.96 -7.06 -30.74
C ARG A 420 -0.10 -7.87 -29.97
N ALA A 421 -1.11 -8.38 -30.66
CA ALA A 421 -2.16 -9.19 -30.06
C ALA A 421 -1.64 -10.56 -29.58
N ARG A 422 -0.73 -11.21 -30.33
CA ARG A 422 -0.04 -12.42 -29.86
C ARG A 422 0.75 -12.17 -28.58
N ARG A 423 1.49 -11.05 -28.49
CA ARG A 423 2.24 -10.68 -27.27
C ARG A 423 1.35 -10.44 -26.05
N SER A 424 0.17 -9.84 -26.21
CA SER A 424 -0.75 -9.65 -25.08
C SER A 424 -1.34 -10.99 -24.61
N LEU A 425 -1.63 -11.92 -25.53
CA LEU A 425 -2.08 -13.28 -25.20
C LEU A 425 -0.98 -14.09 -24.50
N GLU A 426 0.28 -13.95 -24.92
CA GLU A 426 1.42 -14.58 -24.24
C GLU A 426 1.60 -14.04 -22.81
N ALA A 427 1.38 -12.73 -22.60
CA ALA A 427 1.39 -12.13 -21.27
C ALA A 427 0.24 -12.67 -20.39
N ALA A 428 -0.96 -12.85 -20.95
CA ALA A 428 -2.10 -13.46 -20.27
C ALA A 428 -1.83 -14.93 -19.89
N TYR A 429 -1.20 -15.69 -20.80
CA TYR A 429 -0.73 -17.05 -20.52
C TYR A 429 0.26 -17.06 -19.35
N LYS A 430 1.28 -16.19 -19.36
CA LYS A 430 2.26 -16.11 -18.26
C LYS A 430 1.60 -15.79 -16.91
N LEU A 431 0.56 -14.96 -16.89
CA LEU A 431 -0.23 -14.71 -15.68
C LEU A 431 -0.94 -15.98 -15.20
N SER A 432 -1.62 -16.70 -16.09
CA SER A 432 -2.29 -17.97 -15.78
C SER A 432 -1.32 -19.03 -15.28
N TRP A 433 -0.12 -19.10 -15.87
CA TRP A 433 0.93 -20.03 -15.45
C TRP A 433 1.51 -19.70 -14.08
N ASN A 434 1.87 -18.44 -13.84
CA ASN A 434 2.33 -17.97 -12.53
C ASN A 434 1.28 -18.22 -11.44
N PHE A 435 0.00 -18.12 -11.80
CA PHE A 435 -1.09 -18.43 -10.88
C PHE A 435 -1.13 -19.92 -10.52
N TYR A 436 -1.01 -20.84 -11.49
CA TYR A 436 -0.88 -22.27 -11.23
C TYR A 436 0.26 -22.59 -10.26
N GLN A 437 1.43 -21.97 -10.47
CA GLN A 437 2.60 -22.16 -9.62
C GLN A 437 2.33 -21.70 -8.17
N ARG A 438 1.67 -20.55 -7.98
CA ARG A 438 1.28 -20.06 -6.64
C ARG A 438 0.30 -20.99 -5.95
N LYS A 439 -0.69 -21.49 -6.68
CA LYS A 439 -1.69 -22.43 -6.14
C LYS A 439 -1.02 -23.74 -5.69
N THR A 440 -0.07 -24.22 -6.46
CA THR A 440 0.76 -25.37 -6.10
C THR A 440 1.59 -25.09 -4.84
N ALA A 441 2.21 -23.92 -4.73
CA ALA A 441 2.96 -23.51 -3.54
C ALA A 441 2.07 -23.33 -2.29
N ALA A 442 0.77 -23.10 -2.48
CA ALA A 442 -0.23 -23.03 -1.41
C ALA A 442 -0.79 -24.42 -1.01
N GLY A 443 -0.31 -25.50 -1.62
CA GLY A 443 -0.71 -26.87 -1.27
C GLY A 443 -1.90 -27.43 -2.05
N ALA A 444 -2.16 -26.94 -3.27
CA ALA A 444 -3.22 -27.48 -4.13
C ALA A 444 -3.08 -29.00 -4.36
N GLY A 445 -4.19 -29.71 -4.22
CA GLY A 445 -4.27 -31.16 -4.40
C GLY A 445 -4.03 -31.60 -5.85
N LEU A 446 -3.73 -32.89 -6.04
CA LEU A 446 -3.36 -33.46 -7.35
C LEU A 446 -4.45 -33.25 -8.42
N THR A 447 -5.72 -33.54 -8.12
CA THR A 447 -6.85 -33.36 -9.05
C THR A 447 -7.00 -31.91 -9.48
N GLU A 448 -6.94 -31.00 -8.51
CA GLU A 448 -7.12 -29.58 -8.76
C GLU A 448 -6.04 -29.04 -9.68
N ARG A 449 -4.79 -29.50 -9.50
CA ARG A 449 -3.67 -29.17 -10.38
C ARG A 449 -3.87 -29.73 -11.80
N ILE A 450 -4.29 -30.98 -11.93
CA ILE A 450 -4.55 -31.62 -13.23
C ILE A 450 -5.67 -30.88 -13.99
N GLU A 451 -6.79 -30.59 -13.34
CA GLU A 451 -7.88 -29.82 -13.97
C GLU A 451 -7.43 -28.44 -14.40
N PHE A 452 -6.65 -27.76 -13.55
CA PHE A 452 -6.15 -26.43 -13.86
C PHE A 452 -5.25 -26.42 -15.10
N LEU A 453 -4.32 -27.38 -15.19
CA LEU A 453 -3.43 -27.53 -16.34
C LEU A 453 -4.20 -27.89 -17.61
N LYS A 454 -5.19 -28.80 -17.54
CA LYS A 454 -6.07 -29.11 -18.68
C LYS A 454 -6.80 -27.87 -19.18
N ARG A 455 -7.31 -27.03 -18.27
CA ARG A 455 -7.95 -25.76 -18.61
C ARG A 455 -6.95 -24.79 -19.27
N ILE A 456 -5.75 -24.60 -18.72
CA ILE A 456 -4.71 -23.74 -19.34
C ILE A 456 -4.40 -24.24 -20.76
N ILE A 457 -4.12 -25.53 -20.93
CA ILE A 457 -3.72 -26.09 -22.22
C ILE A 457 -4.85 -25.94 -23.23
N ALA A 458 -6.08 -26.33 -22.88
CA ALA A 458 -7.24 -26.13 -23.75
C ALA A 458 -7.46 -24.66 -24.11
N LYS A 459 -7.20 -23.74 -23.16
CA LYS A 459 -7.40 -22.30 -23.31
C LYS A 459 -6.43 -21.65 -24.29
N TYR A 460 -5.16 -22.08 -24.33
CA TYR A 460 -4.12 -21.44 -25.17
C TYR A 460 -3.65 -22.29 -26.36
N SER A 461 -4.02 -23.57 -26.44
CA SER A 461 -3.64 -24.45 -27.57
C SER A 461 -4.08 -23.92 -28.95
N PRO A 462 -5.23 -23.24 -29.10
CA PRO A 462 -5.64 -22.69 -30.40
C PRO A 462 -4.79 -21.49 -30.88
N VAL A 463 -3.95 -20.90 -30.03
CA VAL A 463 -3.37 -19.55 -30.23
C VAL A 463 -1.89 -19.59 -30.66
N ASP A 464 -1.33 -20.76 -31.00
CA ASP A 464 0.08 -20.90 -31.42
C ASP A 464 1.07 -20.29 -30.38
N ILE A 465 0.76 -20.49 -29.10
CA ILE A 465 1.59 -20.12 -27.95
C ILE A 465 2.35 -21.38 -27.49
N ASP A 466 3.60 -21.20 -27.05
CA ASP A 466 4.39 -22.30 -26.48
C ASP A 466 3.80 -22.78 -25.13
N LEU A 467 3.39 -24.05 -25.10
CA LEU A 467 2.77 -24.72 -23.96
C LEU A 467 3.59 -25.93 -23.50
N ILE A 468 4.89 -25.98 -23.79
CA ILE A 468 5.77 -27.09 -23.40
C ILE A 468 5.74 -27.32 -21.87
N GLU A 469 5.91 -26.26 -21.08
CA GLU A 469 5.94 -26.35 -19.61
C GLU A 469 4.64 -26.93 -19.01
N PRO A 470 3.42 -26.39 -19.29
CA PRO A 470 2.17 -26.96 -18.81
C PRO A 470 1.94 -28.41 -19.26
N LYS A 471 2.31 -28.75 -20.50
CA LYS A 471 2.13 -30.11 -21.04
C LYS A 471 3.03 -31.11 -20.32
N LEU A 472 4.31 -30.78 -20.11
CA LEU A 472 5.25 -31.61 -19.36
C LEU A 472 4.78 -31.84 -17.93
N GLU A 473 4.36 -30.78 -17.24
CA GLU A 473 3.85 -30.89 -15.88
C GLU A 473 2.57 -31.72 -15.81
N LEU A 474 1.64 -31.56 -16.75
CA LEU A 474 0.43 -32.37 -16.82
C LEU A 474 0.78 -33.86 -17.00
N THR A 475 1.71 -34.19 -17.90
CA THR A 475 2.17 -35.57 -18.10
C THR A 475 2.78 -36.14 -16.82
N ARG A 476 3.61 -35.36 -16.11
CA ARG A 476 4.19 -35.75 -14.83
C ARG A 476 3.12 -36.07 -13.77
N LEU A 477 2.11 -35.20 -13.65
CA LEU A 477 1.02 -35.38 -12.68
C LEU A 477 0.11 -36.56 -13.03
N LEU A 478 -0.16 -36.80 -14.32
CA LEU A 478 -0.91 -37.98 -14.77
C LEU A 478 -0.15 -39.27 -14.46
N GLY A 479 1.18 -39.27 -14.63
CA GLY A 479 2.02 -40.40 -14.21
C GLY A 479 1.95 -40.65 -12.71
N GLN A 480 2.00 -39.61 -11.88
CA GLN A 480 1.81 -39.73 -10.42
C GLN A 480 0.43 -40.29 -10.08
N GLN A 481 -0.62 -39.81 -10.74
CA GLN A 481 -1.98 -40.30 -10.55
C GLN A 481 -2.11 -41.79 -10.91
N GLN A 482 -1.42 -42.24 -11.96
CA GLN A 482 -1.42 -43.65 -12.37
C GLN A 482 -0.69 -44.55 -11.37
N VAL A 483 0.48 -44.14 -10.86
CA VAL A 483 1.19 -44.92 -9.83
C VAL A 483 0.33 -45.07 -8.58
N MET A 484 -0.32 -43.98 -8.15
CA MET A 484 -1.20 -44.02 -6.98
C MET A 484 -2.46 -44.88 -7.21
N SER A 485 -2.97 -44.97 -8.45
CA SER A 485 -4.11 -45.84 -8.75
C SER A 485 -3.73 -47.32 -8.76
N GLU A 486 -2.51 -47.65 -9.20
CA GLU A 486 -1.93 -48.99 -9.11
C GLU A 486 -1.67 -49.41 -7.65
N GLU A 487 -1.20 -48.49 -6.80
CA GLU A 487 -1.07 -48.75 -5.36
C GLU A 487 -2.44 -48.95 -4.68
N LEU A 488 -3.45 -48.18 -5.07
CA LEU A 488 -4.82 -48.37 -4.57
C LEU A 488 -5.33 -49.76 -4.96
N LYS A 489 -5.13 -50.18 -6.21
CA LYS A 489 -5.49 -51.51 -6.68
C LYS A 489 -4.80 -52.60 -5.86
N SER A 490 -3.50 -52.48 -5.63
CA SER A 490 -2.73 -53.44 -4.82
C SER A 490 -3.25 -53.51 -3.37
N SER A 491 -3.61 -52.36 -2.79
CA SER A 491 -4.19 -52.28 -1.44
C SER A 491 -5.59 -52.92 -1.39
N TRP A 492 -6.37 -52.75 -2.46
CA TRP A 492 -7.68 -53.36 -2.63
C TRP A 492 -7.62 -54.87 -2.82
N ASP A 493 -6.65 -55.36 -3.59
CA ASP A 493 -6.40 -56.80 -3.79
C ASP A 493 -6.02 -57.47 -2.46
N TYR A 494 -5.18 -56.81 -1.66
CA TYR A 494 -4.85 -57.26 -0.29
C TYR A 494 -6.09 -57.30 0.62
N TYR A 495 -6.92 -56.25 0.61
CA TYR A 495 -8.19 -56.24 1.36
C TYR A 495 -9.09 -57.41 0.95
N THR A 496 -9.19 -57.70 -0.35
CA THR A 496 -10.00 -58.79 -0.90
C THR A 496 -9.47 -60.15 -0.45
N GLN A 497 -8.15 -60.34 -0.44
CA GLN A 497 -7.51 -61.57 0.04
C GLN A 497 -7.74 -61.80 1.54
N VAL A 498 -7.57 -60.76 2.37
CA VAL A 498 -7.82 -60.83 3.82
C VAL A 498 -9.29 -61.11 4.12
N THR A 499 -10.21 -60.53 3.34
CA THR A 499 -11.64 -60.82 3.44
C THR A 499 -11.95 -62.27 3.09
N ALA A 500 -11.32 -62.82 2.04
CA ALA A 500 -11.48 -64.22 1.66
C ALA A 500 -10.92 -65.22 2.70
N GLN A 501 -9.95 -64.80 3.52
CA GLN A 501 -9.41 -65.57 4.64
C GLN A 501 -10.26 -65.52 5.92
N GLY A 502 -11.42 -64.85 5.89
CA GLY A 502 -12.35 -64.82 7.02
C GLY A 502 -12.05 -63.76 8.08
N ALA A 503 -11.38 -62.66 7.71
CA ALA A 503 -11.12 -61.55 8.63
C ALA A 503 -12.40 -60.93 9.21
N SER A 504 -12.34 -60.53 10.48
CA SER A 504 -13.48 -59.95 11.20
C SER A 504 -13.96 -58.63 10.57
N PRO A 505 -15.24 -58.25 10.76
CA PRO A 505 -15.77 -56.98 10.28
C PRO A 505 -14.97 -55.77 10.77
N GLU A 506 -14.48 -55.79 12.01
CA GLU A 506 -13.66 -54.70 12.58
C GLU A 506 -12.33 -54.58 11.85
N THR A 507 -11.66 -55.71 11.60
CA THR A 507 -10.37 -55.75 10.89
C THR A 507 -10.53 -55.25 9.45
N ARG A 508 -11.64 -55.60 8.79
CA ARG A 508 -11.97 -55.14 7.43
C ARG A 508 -12.23 -53.63 7.40
N ALA A 509 -12.97 -53.10 8.38
CA ALA A 509 -13.23 -51.66 8.50
C ALA A 509 -11.93 -50.87 8.74
N GLU A 510 -11.04 -51.34 9.62
CA GLU A 510 -9.74 -50.70 9.85
C GLU A 510 -8.87 -50.64 8.59
N LEU A 511 -8.84 -51.71 7.80
CA LEU A 511 -8.09 -51.74 6.54
C LEU A 511 -8.64 -50.73 5.53
N LEU A 512 -9.95 -50.66 5.36
CA LEU A 512 -10.59 -49.68 4.46
C LEU A 512 -10.36 -48.24 4.92
N GLN A 513 -10.41 -47.98 6.24
CA GLN A 513 -10.08 -46.66 6.80
C GLN A 513 -8.61 -46.29 6.55
N LYS A 514 -7.66 -47.24 6.65
CA LYS A 514 -6.25 -47.02 6.31
C LYS A 514 -6.08 -46.70 4.82
N ILE A 515 -6.79 -47.42 3.94
CA ILE A 515 -6.79 -47.16 2.50
C ILE A 515 -7.34 -45.76 2.22
N LEU A 516 -8.48 -45.38 2.80
CA LEU A 516 -9.05 -44.04 2.65
C LEU A 516 -8.08 -42.97 3.16
N LYS A 517 -7.53 -43.13 4.36
CA LYS A 517 -6.57 -42.16 4.92
C LYS A 517 -5.35 -41.95 4.00
N LYS A 518 -4.92 -43.00 3.29
CA LYS A 518 -3.78 -42.94 2.36
C LYS A 518 -4.12 -42.25 1.04
N PHE A 519 -5.29 -42.52 0.45
CA PHE A 519 -5.61 -42.11 -0.92
C PHE A 519 -6.66 -40.98 -1.03
N GLN A 520 -7.43 -40.71 0.02
CA GLN A 520 -8.44 -39.66 0.03
C GLN A 520 -7.77 -38.28 -0.04
N GLY A 521 -8.25 -37.43 -0.95
CA GLY A 521 -7.66 -36.12 -1.23
C GLY A 521 -6.39 -36.15 -2.11
N GLN A 522 -5.89 -37.33 -2.48
CA GLN A 522 -4.75 -37.50 -3.39
C GLN A 522 -5.17 -37.57 -4.87
N GLY A 523 -6.45 -37.34 -5.16
CA GLY A 523 -6.96 -37.29 -6.53
C GLY A 523 -7.12 -38.63 -7.23
N ILE A 524 -7.29 -39.69 -6.44
CA ILE A 524 -7.64 -41.04 -6.90
C ILE A 524 -9.13 -41.27 -6.60
N ASP A 525 -9.82 -41.95 -7.50
CA ASP A 525 -11.19 -42.39 -7.27
C ASP A 525 -11.20 -43.52 -6.22
N VAL A 526 -11.65 -43.17 -5.01
CA VAL A 526 -11.78 -44.09 -3.87
C VAL A 526 -13.22 -44.53 -3.63
N THR A 527 -14.15 -44.24 -4.55
CA THR A 527 -15.60 -44.49 -4.38
C THR A 527 -15.90 -45.95 -4.06
N ILE A 528 -15.10 -46.89 -4.59
CA ILE A 528 -15.25 -48.32 -4.32
C ILE A 528 -14.96 -48.67 -2.86
N VAL A 529 -13.97 -48.01 -2.25
CA VAL A 529 -13.56 -48.18 -0.85
C VAL A 529 -14.59 -47.57 0.10
N GLU A 530 -15.09 -46.37 -0.24
CA GLU A 530 -16.13 -45.69 0.55
C GLU A 530 -17.45 -46.48 0.57
N LYS A 531 -17.86 -47.04 -0.57
CA LYS A 531 -19.07 -47.87 -0.66
C LYS A 531 -18.95 -49.13 0.18
N GLU A 532 -17.80 -49.81 0.13
CA GLU A 532 -17.57 -51.04 0.89
C GLU A 532 -17.52 -50.79 2.40
N LEU A 533 -16.85 -49.73 2.85
CA LEU A 533 -16.82 -49.35 4.26
C LEU A 533 -18.23 -49.05 4.78
N LYS A 534 -19.03 -48.30 4.00
CA LYS A 534 -20.42 -47.98 4.35
C LYS A 534 -21.33 -49.21 4.39
N ASN A 535 -21.03 -50.24 3.61
CA ASN A 535 -21.76 -51.51 3.64
C ASN A 535 -21.41 -52.35 4.86
N LEU A 536 -20.18 -52.26 5.35
CA LEU A 536 -19.73 -52.90 6.59
C LEU A 536 -20.32 -52.24 7.84
N GLU A 537 -20.44 -50.91 7.86
CA GLU A 537 -21.04 -50.16 8.98
C GLU A 537 -22.55 -50.36 9.11
N LYS A 538 -23.21 -50.91 8.09
CA LYS A 538 -24.66 -51.20 8.07
C LYS A 538 -25.00 -52.64 8.46
N LYS A 539 -24.01 -53.52 8.57
CA LYS A 539 -24.17 -54.91 9.01
C LYS A 539 -23.73 -55.02 10.46
#